data_AF-A0A7W1ECL7-F1
#
_entry.id   AF-A0A7W1ECL7-F1
#
_cell.length_a   1.000
_cell.length_b   1.000
_cell.length_c   1.000
_cell.angle_alpha   90.00
_cell.angle_beta   90.00
_cell.angle_gamma   90.00
#
_symmetry.space_group_name_H-M   'P 1'
#
loop_
_entity.id
_entity.type
_entity.pdbx_description
1 polymer ?
#
loop_
_entity_poly.entity_id
_entity_poly.type
_entity_poly.pdbx_seq_one_letter_code
_entity_poly.pdbx_strand_id
1 'polypeptide(L)'
;CGHPDYRAVRAPALVIGAVISSPREVFPLWRSFDPAQREAARDFTSRLQRWAATERARVRRELAGAQMLLLHGANHYVFDSNEAEVERAMRRFLAEERR
;
A
#
# COMPACT_ATOMS: atom_id res chain seq x y z
N CYS A 1 8.51 -9.44 10.98
CA CYS A 1 7.19 -9.03 10.47
C CYS A 1 6.22 -10.20 10.63
N GLY A 2 4.92 -9.95 10.86
CA GLY A 2 3.94 -11.02 11.03
C GLY A 2 3.67 -11.78 9.73
N HIS A 3 3.26 -13.04 9.86
CA HIS A 3 2.78 -13.87 8.75
C HIS A 3 1.31 -14.24 9.00
N PRO A 4 0.37 -13.28 8.84
CA PRO A 4 -1.05 -13.57 9.06
C PRO A 4 -1.54 -14.61 8.05
N ASP A 5 -2.44 -15.49 8.47
CA ASP A 5 -3.15 -16.39 7.56
C ASP A 5 -4.38 -15.68 6.99
N TYR A 6 -4.22 -15.03 5.84
CA TYR A 6 -5.31 -14.34 5.15
C TYR A 6 -6.42 -15.30 4.69
N ARG A 7 -6.13 -16.60 4.53
CA ARG A 7 -7.13 -17.58 4.09
C ARG A 7 -8.14 -17.90 5.19
N ALA A 8 -7.82 -17.58 6.44
CA ALA A 8 -8.73 -17.71 7.57
C ALA A 8 -9.79 -16.59 7.61
N VAL A 9 -9.59 -15.49 6.87
CA VAL A 9 -10.58 -14.41 6.80
C VAL A 9 -11.78 -14.88 5.97
N ARG A 10 -12.96 -14.86 6.58
CA ARG A 10 -14.24 -15.21 5.96
C ARG A 10 -15.14 -14.01 5.69
N ALA A 11 -14.80 -12.86 6.27
CA ALA A 11 -15.54 -11.64 6.08
C ALA A 11 -15.13 -10.94 4.77
N PRO A 12 -16.04 -10.16 4.16
CA PRO A 12 -15.69 -9.19 3.13
C PRO A 12 -14.57 -8.26 3.61
N ALA A 13 -13.65 -7.90 2.72
CA ALA A 13 -12.49 -7.09 3.07
C ALA A 13 -12.20 -6.03 2.01
N LEU A 14 -11.92 -4.82 2.48
CA LEU A 14 -11.33 -3.74 1.69
C LEU A 14 -9.87 -3.57 2.12
N VAL A 15 -8.96 -3.74 1.17
CA VAL A 15 -7.52 -3.51 1.35
C VAL A 15 -7.14 -2.20 0.68
N ILE A 16 -6.58 -1.28 1.45
CA ILE A 16 -6.10 0.02 0.97
C ILE A 16 -4.58 0.04 1.12
N GLY A 17 -3.87 0.28 0.03
CA GLY A 17 -2.41 0.25 0.04
C GLY A 17 -1.77 1.26 -0.90
N ALA A 18 -0.66 1.83 -0.46
CA ALA A 18 0.20 2.66 -1.30
C ALA A 18 1.03 1.81 -2.27
N VAL A 19 1.23 2.33 -3.48
CA VAL A 19 2.21 1.81 -4.44
C VAL A 19 3.29 2.87 -4.63
N ILE A 20 4.39 2.65 -3.90
CA ILE A 20 5.59 3.48 -3.95
C ILE A 20 6.22 3.39 -5.34
N SER A 21 6.33 4.53 -6.01
CA SER A 21 6.93 4.70 -7.33
C SER A 21 8.30 5.37 -7.26
N SER A 22 8.62 6.10 -6.18
CA SER A 22 9.89 6.83 -6.05
C SER A 22 10.44 6.90 -4.62
N PRO A 23 11.77 7.13 -4.44
CA PRO A 23 12.35 7.33 -3.12
C PRO A 23 11.77 8.54 -2.37
N ARG A 24 11.32 9.57 -3.08
CA ARG A 24 10.76 10.78 -2.46
C ARG A 24 9.47 10.50 -1.69
N GLU A 25 8.75 9.44 -2.03
CA GLU A 25 7.53 9.01 -1.33
C GLU A 25 7.84 8.25 -0.02
N VAL A 26 9.08 7.78 0.13
CA VAL A 26 9.56 7.04 1.31
C VAL A 26 10.35 7.95 2.24
N PHE A 27 11.11 8.88 1.67
CA PHE A 27 12.04 9.74 2.39
C PHE A 27 11.59 11.22 2.32
N PRO A 28 10.95 11.76 3.38
CA PRO A 28 10.50 13.15 3.42
C PRO A 28 11.63 14.17 3.15
N LEU A 29 12.85 13.84 3.57
CA LEU A 29 14.05 14.67 3.42
C LEU A 29 14.84 14.38 2.13
N TRP A 30 14.27 13.67 1.16
CA TRP A 30 14.96 13.30 -0.09
C TRP A 30 15.75 14.45 -0.76
N ARG A 31 15.23 15.68 -0.69
CA ARG A 31 15.88 16.86 -1.28
C ARG A 31 17.20 17.24 -0.60
N SER A 32 17.37 16.93 0.68
CA SER A 32 18.58 17.24 1.45
C SER A 32 19.64 16.15 1.37
N PHE A 33 19.37 15.03 0.68
CA PHE A 33 20.31 13.92 0.61
C PHE A 33 21.49 14.24 -0.30
N ASP A 34 22.69 13.88 0.16
CA ASP A 34 23.91 13.84 -0.65
C ASP A 34 23.86 12.70 -1.69
N PRO A 35 24.83 12.62 -2.63
CA PRO A 35 24.83 11.56 -3.64
C PRO A 35 24.82 10.13 -3.09
N ALA A 36 25.60 9.84 -2.05
CA ALA A 36 25.67 8.49 -1.46
C ALA A 36 24.37 8.12 -0.74
N GLN A 37 23.77 9.08 -0.03
CA GLN A 37 22.45 8.92 0.60
C GLN A 37 21.36 8.67 -0.45
N ARG A 38 21.41 9.37 -1.59
CA ARG A 38 20.45 9.16 -2.70
C ARG A 38 20.58 7.77 -3.30
N GLU A 39 21.79 7.25 -3.45
CA GLU A 39 22.04 5.89 -3.93
C GLU A 39 21.48 4.86 -2.94
N ALA A 40 21.85 4.95 -1.66
CA ALA A 40 21.34 4.07 -0.62
C ALA A 40 19.81 4.09 -0.52
N ALA A 41 19.19 5.27 -0.65
CA ALA A 41 17.75 5.43 -0.65
C ALA A 41 17.07 4.82 -1.88
N ARG A 42 17.68 4.92 -3.07
CA ARG A 42 17.19 4.23 -4.28
C ARG A 42 17.23 2.72 -4.10
N ASP A 43 18.34 2.20 -3.57
CA ASP A 43 18.52 0.78 -3.29
C ASP A 43 17.48 0.26 -2.29
N PHE A 44 17.30 0.98 -1.19
CA PHE A 44 16.26 0.67 -0.21
C PHE A 44 14.87 0.68 -0.83
N THR A 45 14.54 1.74 -1.58
CA THR A 45 13.22 1.87 -2.23
C THR A 45 12.97 0.73 -3.20
N SER A 46 13.99 0.32 -3.96
CA SER A 46 13.90 -0.79 -4.92
C SER A 46 13.63 -2.13 -4.21
N ARG A 47 14.30 -2.39 -3.07
CA ARG A 47 14.05 -3.57 -2.23
C ARG A 47 12.64 -3.55 -1.64
N LEU A 48 12.21 -2.39 -1.13
CA LEU A 48 10.87 -2.19 -0.58
C LEU A 48 9.78 -2.42 -1.64
N GLN A 49 9.97 -1.92 -2.87
CA GLN A 49 9.05 -2.10 -3.99
C GLN A 49 8.88 -3.58 -4.35
N ARG A 50 9.98 -4.34 -4.42
CA ARG A 50 9.94 -5.79 -4.69
C ARG A 50 9.20 -6.54 -3.60
N TRP A 51 9.57 -6.31 -2.34
CA TRP A 51 8.90 -6.93 -1.20
C TRP A 51 7.40 -6.59 -1.17
N ALA A 52 7.03 -5.32 -1.34
CA ALA A 52 5.64 -4.90 -1.33
C ALA A 52 4.83 -5.49 -2.50
N ALA A 53 5.45 -5.71 -3.66
CA ALA A 53 4.80 -6.39 -4.78
C ALA A 53 4.51 -7.86 -4.44
N THR A 54 5.46 -8.56 -3.81
CA THR A 54 5.26 -9.93 -3.32
C THR A 54 4.13 -9.99 -2.28
N GLU A 55 4.11 -9.08 -1.31
CA GLU A 55 3.05 -9.06 -0.30
C GLU A 55 1.68 -8.71 -0.89
N ARG A 56 1.59 -7.74 -1.82
CA ARG A 56 0.32 -7.45 -2.51
C ARG A 56 -0.18 -8.66 -3.32
N ALA A 57 0.72 -9.37 -4.00
CA ALA A 57 0.36 -10.59 -4.72
C ALA A 57 -0.12 -11.70 -3.77
N ARG A 58 0.52 -11.84 -2.61
CA ARG A 58 0.12 -12.76 -1.55
C ARG A 58 -1.27 -12.42 -1.00
N VAL A 59 -1.52 -11.16 -0.63
CA VAL A 59 -2.83 -10.69 -0.14
C VAL A 59 -3.90 -10.95 -1.18
N ARG A 60 -3.69 -10.56 -2.44
CA ARG A 60 -4.67 -10.79 -3.52
C ARG A 60 -4.99 -12.29 -3.71
N ARG A 61 -4.00 -13.17 -3.55
CA ARG A 61 -4.17 -14.62 -3.69
C ARG A 61 -4.87 -15.23 -2.48
N GLU A 62 -4.51 -14.82 -1.27
CA GLU A 62 -4.92 -15.49 -0.03
C GLU A 62 -6.20 -14.90 0.58
N LEU A 63 -6.48 -13.63 0.29
CA LEU A 63 -7.70 -12.93 0.70
C LEU A 63 -8.68 -12.90 -0.48
N ALA A 64 -9.15 -14.07 -0.89
CA ALA A 64 -10.04 -14.24 -2.04
C ALA A 64 -11.34 -13.42 -1.83
N GLY A 65 -11.70 -12.60 -2.82
CA GLY A 65 -12.87 -11.72 -2.76
C GLY A 65 -12.60 -10.34 -2.16
N ALA A 66 -11.38 -10.05 -1.69
CA ALA A 66 -11.04 -8.72 -1.22
C ALA A 66 -11.13 -7.66 -2.33
N GLN A 67 -11.74 -6.53 -2.00
CA GLN A 67 -11.63 -5.32 -2.79
C GLN A 67 -10.28 -4.66 -2.53
N MET A 68 -9.56 -4.29 -3.59
CA MET A 68 -8.21 -3.74 -3.49
C MET A 68 -8.19 -2.31 -4.05
N LEU A 69 -7.93 -1.32 -3.19
CA LEU A 69 -7.59 0.05 -3.59
C LEU A 69 -6.08 0.25 -3.51
N LEU A 70 -5.43 0.34 -4.66
CA LEU A 70 -4.00 0.60 -4.78
C LEU A 70 -3.76 2.03 -5.25
N LEU A 71 -3.15 2.85 -4.39
CA LEU A 71 -2.91 4.27 -4.63
C LEU A 71 -1.48 4.48 -5.10
N HIS A 72 -1.31 4.76 -6.40
CA HIS A 72 -0.01 4.95 -7.02
C HIS A 72 0.59 6.32 -6.70
N GLY A 73 1.85 6.34 -6.28
CA GLY A 73 2.55 7.58 -5.89
C GLY A 73 2.16 8.10 -4.51
N ALA A 74 1.34 7.36 -3.77
CA ALA A 74 1.00 7.64 -2.39
C ALA A 74 2.15 7.21 -1.45
N ASN A 75 2.25 7.88 -0.30
CA ASN A 75 3.13 7.44 0.78
C ASN A 75 2.39 6.48 1.73
N HIS A 76 3.05 6.00 2.77
CA HIS A 76 2.47 5.05 3.73
C HIS A 76 1.20 5.59 4.43
N TYR A 77 1.08 6.90 4.59
CA TYR A 77 -0.07 7.60 5.16
C TYR A 77 -1.13 7.87 4.08
N VAL A 78 -1.68 6.79 3.52
CA VAL A 78 -2.65 6.85 2.41
C VAL A 78 -3.91 7.67 2.71
N PHE A 79 -4.32 7.74 3.97
CA PHE A 79 -5.46 8.57 4.36
C PHE A 79 -5.12 10.06 4.24
N ASP A 80 -3.93 10.47 4.69
CA ASP A 80 -3.50 11.87 4.64
C ASP A 80 -3.26 12.35 3.20
N SER A 81 -2.70 11.49 2.34
CA SER A 81 -2.37 11.88 0.96
C SER A 81 -3.52 11.69 -0.04
N ASN A 82 -4.53 10.89 0.29
CA ASN A 82 -5.60 10.47 -0.64
C ASN A 82 -6.95 10.31 0.08
N GLU A 83 -7.25 11.21 1.02
CA GLU A 83 -8.44 11.16 1.87
C GLU A 83 -9.73 10.91 1.07
N ALA A 84 -9.96 11.71 0.03
CA ALA A 84 -11.17 11.63 -0.79
C ALA A 84 -11.30 10.28 -1.53
N GLU A 85 -10.21 9.71 -2.05
CA GLU A 85 -10.22 8.37 -2.65
C GLU A 85 -10.52 7.28 -1.62
N VAL A 86 -9.87 7.38 -0.46
CA VAL A 86 -10.00 6.41 0.63
C VAL A 86 -11.42 6.43 1.19
N GLU A 87 -11.94 7.61 1.52
CA GLU A 87 -13.29 7.78 2.05
C GLU A 87 -14.34 7.24 1.08
N ARG A 88 -14.21 7.56 -0.22
CA ARG A 88 -15.11 7.07 -1.26
C ARG A 88 -15.09 5.55 -1.35
N ALA A 89 -13.92 4.92 -1.29
CA ALA A 89 -13.80 3.47 -1.32
C ALA A 89 -14.41 2.82 -0.08
N MET A 90 -14.19 3.39 1.10
CA MET A 90 -14.81 2.91 2.35
C MET A 90 -16.34 3.00 2.30
N ARG A 91 -16.89 4.15 1.87
CA ARG A 91 -18.34 4.34 1.75
C ARG A 91 -18.95 3.35 0.76
N ARG A 92 -18.30 3.14 -0.38
CA ARG A 92 -18.75 2.18 -1.40
C ARG A 92 -18.76 0.76 -0.84
N PHE A 93 -17.66 0.32 -0.25
CA PHE A 93 -17.54 -1.01 0.36
C PHE A 93 -18.65 -1.24 1.39
N LEU A 94 -18.83 -0.32 2.34
CA LEU A 94 -19.87 -0.44 3.37
C LEU A 94 -21.30 -0.43 2.81
N ALA A 95 -21.55 0.21 1.67
CA ALA A 95 -22.86 0.22 1.04
C ALA A 95 -23.15 -1.05 0.22
N GLU A 96 -22.11 -1.69 -0.33
CA GLU A 96 -22.21 -2.97 -1.04
C GLU A 96 -22.43 -4.13 -0.04
N GLU A 97 -21.75 -4.13 1.10
CA GLU A 97 -21.89 -5.16 2.15
C GLU A 97 -23.19 -5.09 2.97
N ARG A 98 -23.99 -4.03 2.77
CA ARG A 98 -25.32 -3.89 3.41
C ARG A 98 -26.47 -4.47 2.57
N ARG A 99 -26.18 -4.98 1.37
CA ARG A 99 -27.16 -5.58 0.45
C ARG A 99 -27.12 -7.09 0.56
#